data_AF-A0AA38T8C6-F1
#
_entry.id   AF-A0AA38T8C6-F1
#
_cell.length_a   1.000
_cell.length_b   1.000
_cell.length_c   1.000
_cell.angle_alpha   90.00
_cell.angle_beta   90.00
_cell.angle_gamma   90.00
#
_symmetry.space_group_name_H-M   'P 1'
#
loop_
_entity.id
_entity.type
_entity.pdbx_description
1 polymer ?
#
loop_
_entity_poly.entity_id
_entity_poly.type
_entity_poly.pdbx_seq_one_letter_code
_entity_poly.pdbx_strand_id
1 'polypeptide(L)'
;MYVTIYPNIEPFLAFPSFDVPGSIQHTRILENMPLVIPDPSTIPSMASSSTSSIQNRIFKYDVFLSFRGEDTRRTFVGHLYDALTRECIVTYKDDVDLDKGKVISKELIQAIEDSRFHVIVFSKDYASSSWCLQELTKIMECQNMTTEQTVYPIFYHVEPTEVRKQIGEFGKAFAKHEKAEAAQKWRDALEQAASFSGWDLETIANGQEVEFIKIVVNKISLKLPSIGAAEDNLIGMRTRINRVVSSYILPDEFCMIGIWGMGGGGKTTLARAIFDQICNEFEGSSFVENVRERSNSLLLGLKSLQQQVLRDVFKKQDIFVNGVLEGKKEIKRKMCCRKVLIVLDC
;
A
#
# COMPACT_ATOMS: atom_id res chain seq x y z
N MET A 1 1.27 6.69 -26.08
CA MET A 1 1.62 6.87 -24.65
C MET A 1 2.55 5.76 -24.21
N TYR A 2 3.68 6.10 -23.57
CA TYR A 2 4.63 5.13 -23.03
C TYR A 2 4.65 5.25 -21.50
N VAL A 3 4.48 4.13 -20.81
CA VAL A 3 4.76 3.98 -19.38
C VAL A 3 6.16 3.41 -19.29
N THR A 4 7.15 4.23 -18.96
CA THR A 4 8.55 3.80 -18.87
C THR A 4 8.96 3.70 -17.41
N ILE A 5 9.43 2.53 -17.01
CA ILE A 5 9.78 2.20 -15.64
C ILE A 5 11.28 1.89 -15.57
N TYR A 6 12.04 2.75 -14.90
CA TYR A 6 13.51 2.70 -14.87
C TYR A 6 14.03 2.07 -13.57
N PRO A 7 14.83 0.99 -13.68
CA PRO A 7 16.01 0.85 -12.81
C PRO A 7 17.40 1.02 -13.47
N ASN A 8 17.57 1.06 -14.81
CA ASN A 8 18.87 1.34 -15.44
C ASN A 8 18.75 1.97 -16.85
N ILE A 9 19.67 2.87 -17.22
CA ILE A 9 19.43 3.93 -18.24
C ILE A 9 20.26 3.72 -19.51
N GLU A 10 19.67 3.11 -20.54
CA GLU A 10 20.13 3.25 -21.93
C GLU A 10 19.12 3.85 -22.94
N PRO A 11 17.78 3.79 -22.79
CA PRO A 11 16.90 4.31 -23.85
C PRO A 11 16.60 5.81 -23.78
N PHE A 12 17.08 6.56 -22.77
CA PHE A 12 17.14 8.03 -22.85
C PHE A 12 18.08 8.53 -23.98
N LEU A 13 18.81 7.62 -24.64
CA LEU A 13 19.61 7.90 -25.82
C LEU A 13 18.78 7.97 -27.14
N ALA A 14 17.54 7.46 -27.18
CA ALA A 14 16.74 7.33 -28.40
C ALA A 14 15.65 8.41 -28.60
N PHE A 15 15.87 9.62 -28.09
CA PHE A 15 15.18 10.83 -28.58
C PHE A 15 16.20 11.57 -29.46
N PRO A 16 16.29 11.28 -30.77
CA PRO A 16 15.25 11.66 -31.74
C PRO A 16 15.01 10.62 -32.87
N SER A 17 14.08 10.96 -33.78
CA SER A 17 13.67 10.25 -35.00
C SER A 17 12.83 8.97 -34.83
N PHE A 18 11.59 9.07 -35.34
CA PHE A 18 10.90 7.97 -35.98
C PHE A 18 11.87 7.27 -36.95
N ASP A 19 12.36 6.10 -36.55
CA ASP A 19 12.56 4.94 -37.42
C ASP A 19 12.87 3.74 -36.53
N VAL A 20 12.05 2.70 -36.63
CA VAL A 20 12.38 1.38 -36.08
C VAL A 20 13.40 0.77 -37.04
N PRO A 21 14.65 0.56 -36.60
CA PRO A 21 15.12 -0.82 -36.61
C PRO A 21 16.07 -1.19 -35.46
N GLY A 22 15.76 -2.32 -34.81
CA GLY A 22 16.73 -3.33 -34.43
C GLY A 22 17.78 -2.98 -33.39
N SER A 23 17.37 -2.80 -32.12
CA SER A 23 18.12 -3.27 -30.92
C SER A 23 17.52 -2.68 -29.63
N ILE A 24 16.33 -3.17 -29.23
CA ILE A 24 15.81 -2.98 -27.87
C ILE A 24 15.41 -4.36 -27.38
N GLN A 25 16.10 -4.87 -26.35
CA GLN A 25 16.04 -6.29 -26.02
C GLN A 25 14.77 -6.76 -25.30
N HIS A 26 13.90 -5.90 -24.76
CA HIS A 26 12.55 -6.32 -24.35
C HIS A 26 11.54 -5.17 -24.38
N THR A 27 10.80 -5.06 -25.49
CA THR A 27 9.57 -4.26 -25.58
C THR A 27 8.38 -5.20 -25.46
N ARG A 28 7.55 -5.09 -24.41
CA ARG A 28 6.25 -5.78 -24.35
C ARG A 28 5.16 -4.83 -24.86
N ILE A 29 4.61 -5.14 -26.03
CA ILE A 29 3.50 -4.42 -26.64
C ILE A 29 2.20 -5.09 -26.18
N LEU A 30 1.28 -4.32 -25.57
CA LEU A 30 -0.06 -4.80 -25.25
C LEU A 30 -1.03 -4.30 -26.34
N GLU A 31 -1.36 -5.15 -27.30
CA GLU A 31 -2.43 -4.89 -28.28
C GLU A 31 -3.81 -5.24 -27.71
N ASN A 32 -4.85 -4.45 -28.04
CA ASN A 32 -6.24 -4.72 -27.66
C ASN A 32 -7.00 -5.40 -28.81
N MET A 33 -7.67 -6.51 -28.49
CA MET A 33 -8.67 -7.24 -29.30
C MET A 33 -10.11 -6.71 -29.04
N PRO A 34 -11.08 -6.95 -29.95
CA PRO A 34 -12.33 -6.19 -30.05
C PRO A 34 -13.40 -6.52 -29.00
N LEU A 35 -14.33 -5.57 -28.84
CA LEU A 35 -15.53 -5.63 -28.00
C LEU A 35 -16.51 -6.69 -28.50
N VAL A 36 -16.83 -7.69 -27.68
CA VAL A 36 -18.00 -8.56 -27.88
C VAL A 36 -19.15 -7.98 -27.03
N ILE A 37 -20.20 -7.51 -27.71
CA ILE A 37 -21.46 -7.08 -27.09
C ILE A 37 -22.38 -8.31 -27.04
N PRO A 38 -22.94 -8.72 -25.88
CA PRO A 38 -23.92 -9.81 -25.84
C PRO A 38 -25.29 -9.35 -26.39
N ASP A 39 -25.98 -10.28 -27.06
CA ASP A 39 -27.32 -10.11 -27.66
C ASP A 39 -28.41 -9.82 -26.59
N PRO A 40 -29.34 -8.85 -26.78
CA PRO A 40 -30.33 -8.46 -25.78
C PRO A 40 -31.48 -9.44 -25.53
N SER A 41 -31.47 -10.65 -26.11
CA SER A 41 -32.69 -11.47 -26.26
C SER A 41 -32.86 -12.65 -25.29
N THR A 42 -32.19 -12.69 -24.13
CA THR A 42 -32.42 -13.77 -23.15
C THR A 42 -32.59 -13.25 -21.72
N ILE A 43 -33.83 -12.91 -21.36
CA ILE A 43 -34.24 -12.60 -19.98
C ILE A 43 -34.95 -13.84 -19.41
N PRO A 44 -34.38 -14.56 -18.43
CA PRO A 44 -35.15 -15.41 -17.53
C PRO A 44 -35.72 -14.58 -16.38
N SER A 45 -36.98 -14.84 -16.05
CA SER A 45 -37.77 -14.16 -15.02
C SER A 45 -37.12 -14.16 -13.62
N MET A 46 -37.05 -12.98 -13.00
CA MET A 46 -36.63 -12.79 -11.61
C MET A 46 -37.61 -13.45 -10.63
N ALA A 47 -37.15 -14.47 -9.91
CA ALA A 47 -37.74 -14.88 -8.65
C ALA A 47 -37.11 -14.03 -7.54
N SER A 48 -37.95 -13.33 -6.77
CA SER A 48 -37.55 -12.49 -5.64
C SER A 48 -36.83 -13.31 -4.57
N SER A 49 -35.50 -13.20 -4.54
CA SER A 49 -34.70 -13.59 -3.39
C SER A 49 -34.33 -12.33 -2.64
N SER A 50 -34.74 -12.25 -1.37
CA SER A 50 -34.47 -11.16 -0.46
C SER A 50 -32.95 -10.96 -0.32
N THR A 51 -32.38 -10.02 -1.08
CA THR A 51 -31.00 -9.58 -0.87
C THR A 51 -30.98 -8.73 0.38
N SER A 52 -30.38 -9.25 1.45
CA SER A 52 -29.98 -8.44 2.59
C SER A 52 -29.14 -7.28 2.07
N SER A 53 -29.60 -6.07 2.29
CA SER A 53 -28.82 -4.87 2.00
C SER A 53 -27.52 -4.95 2.81
N ILE A 54 -26.39 -5.21 2.14
CA ILE A 54 -25.05 -5.05 2.71
C ILE A 54 -24.91 -3.55 2.98
N GLN A 55 -25.27 -3.11 4.18
CA GLN A 55 -24.90 -1.78 4.66
C GLN A 55 -23.38 -1.84 4.85
N ASN A 56 -22.62 -1.35 3.87
CA ASN A 56 -21.18 -1.16 4.03
C ASN A 56 -20.97 -0.26 5.24
N ARG A 57 -20.55 -0.84 6.36
CA ARG A 57 -20.22 -0.09 7.56
C ARG A 57 -19.09 0.90 7.22
N ILE A 58 -19.32 2.17 7.50
CA ILE A 58 -18.31 3.21 7.30
C ILE A 58 -17.38 3.18 8.52
N PHE A 59 -16.15 2.74 8.31
CA PHE A 59 -15.11 2.81 9.32
C PHE A 59 -14.51 4.21 9.36
N LYS A 60 -14.25 4.72 10.58
CA LYS A 60 -13.58 6.01 10.78
C LYS A 60 -12.07 5.90 10.58
N TYR A 61 -11.50 4.74 10.90
CA TYR A 61 -10.08 4.45 10.76
C TYR A 61 -9.89 3.21 9.89
N ASP A 62 -8.87 3.24 9.06
CA ASP A 62 -8.41 2.07 8.31
C ASP A 62 -7.72 1.07 9.23
N VAL A 63 -6.90 1.57 10.16
CA VAL A 63 -6.08 0.75 11.06
C VAL A 63 -6.18 1.22 12.50
N PHE A 64 -6.32 0.28 13.44
CA PHE A 64 -6.06 0.45 14.86
C PHE A 64 -4.75 -0.24 15.23
N LEU A 65 -3.82 0.48 15.88
CA LEU A 65 -2.58 -0.09 16.40
C LEU A 65 -2.72 -0.37 17.90
N SER A 66 -2.67 -1.65 18.29
CA SER A 66 -2.54 -2.07 19.70
C SER A 66 -1.12 -2.54 19.96
N PHE A 67 -0.46 -1.98 20.99
CA PHE A 67 0.95 -2.24 21.26
C PHE A 67 1.32 -1.90 22.70
N ARG A 68 2.45 -2.43 23.17
CA ARG A 68 3.05 -1.99 24.43
C ARG A 68 3.85 -0.72 24.20
N GLY A 69 3.35 0.39 24.76
CA GLY A 69 3.97 1.70 24.64
C GLY A 69 5.43 1.76 25.12
N GLU A 70 5.74 1.13 26.25
CA GLU A 70 7.11 1.07 26.79
C GLU A 70 8.09 0.33 25.87
N ASP A 71 7.62 -0.65 25.09
CA ASP A 71 8.47 -1.52 24.30
C ASP A 71 8.75 -0.94 22.92
N THR A 72 7.73 -0.35 22.28
CA THR A 72 7.75 -0.12 20.82
C THR A 72 7.31 1.26 20.35
N ARG A 73 6.79 2.15 21.23
CA ARG A 73 6.14 3.41 20.84
C ARG A 73 7.00 4.32 19.95
N ARG A 74 8.28 4.46 20.30
CA ARG A 74 9.24 5.38 19.65
C ARG A 74 10.18 4.66 18.67
N THR A 75 10.06 3.34 18.56
CA THR A 75 10.89 2.49 17.71
C THR A 75 10.00 1.90 16.62
N PHE A 76 9.78 0.58 16.63
CA PHE A 76 9.05 -0.15 15.60
C PHE A 76 7.66 0.43 15.30
N VAL A 77 6.82 0.67 16.33
CA VAL A 77 5.46 1.20 16.12
C VAL A 77 5.48 2.64 15.63
N GLY A 78 6.44 3.44 16.08
CA GLY A 78 6.62 4.81 15.58
C GLY A 78 6.91 4.83 14.08
N HIS A 79 7.79 3.95 13.61
CA HIS A 79 8.12 3.81 12.19
C HIS A 79 6.97 3.21 11.38
N LEU A 80 6.27 2.20 11.93
CA LEU A 80 5.09 1.62 11.30
C LEU A 80 3.97 2.65 11.11
N TYR A 81 3.68 3.43 12.15
CA TYR A 81 2.67 4.49 12.08
C TYR A 81 3.00 5.56 11.05
N ASP A 82 4.26 6.01 11.02
CA ASP A 82 4.72 6.98 10.03
C ASP A 82 4.63 6.43 8.60
N ALA A 83 5.00 5.16 8.38
CA ALA A 83 4.89 4.51 7.09
C ALA A 83 3.42 4.35 6.63
N LEU A 84 2.50 3.95 7.52
CA LEU A 84 1.06 3.92 7.23
C LEU A 84 0.53 5.31 6.86
N THR A 85 0.97 6.35 7.57
CA THR A 85 0.57 7.74 7.32
C THR A 85 1.05 8.24 5.96
N ARG A 86 2.29 7.89 5.56
CA ARG A 86 2.82 8.24 4.24
C ARG A 86 2.04 7.63 3.08
N GLU A 87 1.41 6.47 3.28
CA GLU A 87 0.51 5.82 2.32
C GLU A 87 -0.96 6.29 2.46
N CYS A 88 -1.20 7.38 3.20
CA CYS A 88 -2.53 7.94 3.44
C CYS A 88 -3.50 6.96 4.11
N ILE A 89 -3.00 6.00 4.89
CA ILE A 89 -3.82 5.03 5.64
C ILE A 89 -4.20 5.66 6.99
N VAL A 90 -5.50 5.91 7.18
CA VAL A 90 -6.03 6.60 8.37
C VAL A 90 -5.90 5.69 9.58
N THR A 91 -4.91 5.96 10.42
CA THR A 91 -4.52 5.05 11.51
C THR A 91 -4.79 5.68 12.87
N TYR A 92 -5.52 4.97 13.73
CA TYR A 92 -5.58 5.25 15.16
C TYR A 92 -4.39 4.57 15.84
N LYS A 93 -3.48 5.38 16.37
CA LYS A 93 -2.37 4.94 17.21
C LYS A 93 -2.73 5.26 18.65
N ASP A 94 -2.82 4.24 19.50
CA ASP A 94 -2.99 4.48 20.93
C ASP A 94 -1.72 5.09 21.53
N ASP A 95 -1.63 6.42 21.48
CA ASP A 95 -0.46 7.19 21.93
C ASP A 95 -0.61 7.65 23.38
N VAL A 96 -1.50 7.03 24.17
CA VAL A 96 -1.67 7.36 25.57
C VAL A 96 -0.46 6.82 26.36
N ASP A 97 0.57 7.66 26.44
CA ASP A 97 1.51 7.65 27.56
C ASP A 97 0.70 7.85 28.84
N LEU A 98 0.98 7.04 29.87
CA LEU A 98 0.60 7.19 31.29
C LEU A 98 -0.67 6.46 31.78
N ASP A 99 -0.47 5.61 32.79
CA ASP A 99 -1.12 5.62 34.12
C ASP A 99 -2.61 6.03 34.26
N LYS A 100 -3.45 5.77 33.26
CA LYS A 100 -4.87 6.09 33.32
C LYS A 100 -5.73 4.84 33.54
N GLY A 101 -5.80 4.41 34.80
CA GLY A 101 -6.92 3.63 35.31
C GLY A 101 -6.99 2.17 34.86
N LYS A 102 -7.81 1.39 35.57
CA LYS A 102 -7.96 -0.06 35.37
C LYS A 102 -8.83 -0.43 34.16
N VAL A 103 -9.39 0.52 33.42
CA VAL A 103 -10.40 0.26 32.37
C VAL A 103 -10.17 1.17 31.17
N ILE A 104 -10.15 0.61 29.97
CA ILE A 104 -10.06 1.35 28.70
C ILE A 104 -11.17 2.41 28.56
N SER A 105 -10.84 3.56 27.98
CA SER A 105 -11.79 4.68 27.86
C SER A 105 -12.88 4.40 26.81
N LYS A 106 -14.01 5.10 26.90
CA LYS A 106 -15.09 4.98 25.90
C LYS A 106 -14.62 5.36 24.50
N GLU A 107 -13.77 6.37 24.40
CA GLU A 107 -13.19 6.83 23.14
C GLU A 107 -12.30 5.76 22.51
N LEU A 108 -11.54 5.02 23.34
CA LEU A 108 -10.70 3.92 22.89
C LEU A 108 -11.54 2.73 22.40
N ILE A 109 -12.59 2.35 23.15
CA ILE A 109 -13.56 1.33 22.76
C ILE A 109 -14.17 1.68 21.39
N GLN A 110 -14.58 2.94 21.21
CA GLN A 110 -15.16 3.40 19.96
C GLN A 110 -14.13 3.40 18.82
N ALA A 111 -12.87 3.77 19.08
CA ALA A 111 -11.81 3.68 18.08
C ALA A 111 -11.59 2.23 17.61
N ILE A 112 -11.63 1.24 18.52
CA ILE A 112 -11.56 -0.19 18.17
C ILE A 112 -12.76 -0.60 17.30
N GLU A 113 -13.97 -0.18 17.68
CA GLU A 113 -15.21 -0.51 16.96
C GLU A 113 -15.29 0.15 15.58
N ASP A 114 -14.74 1.36 15.43
CA ASP A 114 -14.76 2.15 14.19
C ASP A 114 -13.50 1.93 13.32
N SER A 115 -12.68 0.93 13.62
CA SER A 115 -11.51 0.56 12.84
C SER A 115 -11.75 -0.67 11.97
N ARG A 116 -11.23 -0.65 10.74
CA ARG A 116 -11.36 -1.78 9.81
C ARG A 116 -10.38 -2.90 10.11
N PHE A 117 -9.11 -2.56 10.28
CA PHE A 117 -8.03 -3.50 10.56
C PHE A 117 -7.45 -3.26 11.94
N HIS A 118 -7.16 -4.34 12.67
CA HIS A 118 -6.50 -4.26 13.98
C HIS A 118 -5.12 -4.89 13.87
N VAL A 119 -4.08 -4.06 13.94
CA VAL A 119 -2.70 -4.53 13.96
C VAL A 119 -2.25 -4.58 15.40
N ILE A 120 -1.92 -5.79 15.87
CA ILE A 120 -1.56 -6.05 17.26
C ILE A 120 -0.07 -6.39 17.29
N VAL A 121 0.74 -5.53 17.91
CA VAL A 121 2.19 -5.73 18.01
C VAL A 121 2.51 -6.40 19.33
N PHE A 122 2.63 -7.73 19.30
CA PHE A 122 3.05 -8.53 20.46
C PHE A 122 4.56 -8.40 20.68
N SER A 123 4.92 -7.66 21.71
CA SER A 123 6.28 -7.56 22.27
C SER A 123 6.39 -8.35 23.57
N LYS A 124 7.62 -8.52 24.07
CA LYS A 124 7.92 -9.35 25.26
C LYS A 124 7.09 -8.97 26.48
N ASP A 125 6.91 -7.67 26.73
CA ASP A 125 6.21 -7.16 27.90
C ASP A 125 4.76 -6.72 27.60
N TYR A 126 4.22 -7.04 26.41
CA TYR A 126 2.83 -6.72 26.06
C TYR A 126 1.84 -7.22 27.11
N ALA A 127 1.97 -8.49 27.50
CA ALA A 127 1.10 -9.12 28.49
C ALA A 127 1.31 -8.62 29.92
N SER A 128 2.31 -7.77 30.18
CA SER A 128 2.46 -7.14 31.50
C SER A 128 1.47 -5.99 31.71
N SER A 129 0.88 -5.45 30.64
CA SER A 129 -0.07 -4.35 30.69
C SER A 129 -1.51 -4.85 30.68
N SER A 130 -2.23 -4.64 31.79
CA SER A 130 -3.68 -4.93 31.84
C SER A 130 -4.48 -4.13 30.80
N TRP A 131 -3.98 -2.94 30.42
CA TRP A 131 -4.58 -2.11 29.37
C TRP A 131 -4.49 -2.80 28.01
N CYS A 132 -3.29 -3.25 27.61
CA CYS A 132 -3.08 -3.95 26.34
C CYS A 132 -3.91 -5.25 26.27
N LEU A 133 -4.12 -5.93 27.41
CA LEU A 133 -4.97 -7.12 27.48
C LEU A 133 -6.46 -6.78 27.37
N GLN A 134 -6.92 -5.64 27.89
CA GLN A 134 -8.29 -5.17 27.72
C GLN A 134 -8.60 -4.73 26.28
N GLU A 135 -7.67 -4.01 25.65
CA GLU A 135 -7.76 -3.70 24.22
C GLU A 135 -7.88 -4.97 23.39
N LEU A 136 -6.99 -5.94 23.64
CA LEU A 136 -6.99 -7.22 22.95
C LEU A 136 -8.33 -7.94 23.08
N THR A 137 -8.86 -8.03 24.31
CA THR A 137 -10.18 -8.63 24.55
C THR A 137 -11.26 -7.91 23.76
N LYS A 138 -11.27 -6.57 23.75
CA LYS A 138 -12.27 -5.80 23.00
C LYS A 138 -12.14 -6.00 21.48
N ILE A 139 -10.91 -6.06 20.96
CA ILE A 139 -10.65 -6.35 19.54
C ILE A 139 -11.20 -7.73 19.18
N MET A 140 -10.93 -8.75 20.01
CA MET A 140 -11.45 -10.11 19.80
C MET A 140 -12.98 -10.16 19.88
N GLU A 141 -13.59 -9.44 20.83
CA GLU A 141 -15.06 -9.30 20.91
C GLU A 141 -15.63 -8.75 19.60
N CYS A 142 -15.07 -7.66 19.07
CA CYS A 142 -15.50 -7.07 17.82
C CYS A 142 -15.31 -8.03 16.62
N GLN A 143 -14.16 -8.70 16.54
CA GLN A 143 -13.84 -9.68 15.51
C GLN A 143 -14.81 -10.89 15.51
N ASN A 144 -15.33 -11.28 16.69
CA ASN A 144 -16.30 -12.36 16.81
C ASN A 144 -17.73 -11.91 16.46
N MET A 145 -18.03 -10.61 16.49
CA MET A 145 -19.35 -10.06 16.15
C MET A 145 -19.54 -9.79 14.65
N THR A 146 -18.46 -9.52 13.91
CA THR A 146 -18.51 -9.20 12.47
C THR A 146 -17.34 -9.78 11.71
N THR A 147 -17.57 -10.15 10.45
CA THR A 147 -16.52 -10.57 9.50
C THR A 147 -15.90 -9.41 8.73
N GLU A 148 -16.40 -8.17 8.93
CA GLU A 148 -15.93 -6.97 8.20
C GLU A 148 -14.61 -6.42 8.74
N GLN A 149 -14.26 -6.76 9.98
CA GLN A 149 -13.00 -6.40 10.62
C GLN A 149 -11.98 -7.52 10.45
N THR A 150 -10.69 -7.18 10.42
CA THR A 150 -9.61 -8.16 10.28
C THR A 150 -8.46 -7.85 11.22
N VAL A 151 -8.02 -8.89 11.92
CA VAL A 151 -6.90 -8.83 12.87
C VAL A 151 -5.61 -9.29 12.20
N TYR A 152 -4.54 -8.51 12.40
CA TYR A 152 -3.16 -8.82 11.98
C TYR A 152 -2.23 -8.82 13.20
N PRO A 153 -1.93 -10.00 13.77
CA PRO A 153 -0.93 -10.08 14.82
C PRO A 153 0.48 -9.95 14.21
N ILE A 154 1.29 -9.06 14.77
CA ILE A 154 2.72 -8.90 14.51
C ILE A 154 3.47 -9.45 15.71
N PHE A 155 4.38 -10.39 15.47
CA PHE A 155 5.22 -10.99 16.50
C PHE A 155 6.59 -10.29 16.50
N TYR A 156 6.80 -9.39 17.45
CA TYR A 156 7.98 -8.53 17.52
C TYR A 156 8.95 -9.04 18.59
N HIS A 157 9.96 -9.79 18.15
CA HIS A 157 10.93 -10.49 19.01
C HIS A 157 10.29 -11.39 20.09
N VAL A 158 9.16 -12.02 19.73
CA VAL A 158 8.43 -13.00 20.55
C VAL A 158 7.91 -14.08 19.63
N GLU A 159 8.03 -15.34 20.03
CA GLU A 159 7.47 -16.46 19.24
C GLU A 159 5.94 -16.51 19.32
N PRO A 160 5.23 -16.80 18.21
CA PRO A 160 3.76 -16.96 18.23
C PRO A 160 3.27 -17.98 19.26
N THR A 161 4.08 -19.01 19.51
CA THR A 161 3.76 -20.06 20.50
C THR A 161 3.86 -19.57 21.94
N GLU A 162 4.77 -18.64 22.24
CA GLU A 162 4.87 -17.98 23.55
C GLU A 162 3.63 -17.15 23.84
N VAL A 163 3.13 -16.40 22.85
CA VAL A 163 1.88 -15.63 22.97
C VAL A 163 0.69 -16.56 23.15
N ARG A 164 0.56 -17.58 22.29
CA ARG A 164 -0.60 -18.48 22.26
C ARG A 164 -0.75 -19.32 23.54
N LYS A 165 0.36 -19.79 24.09
CA LYS A 165 0.37 -20.66 25.29
C LYS A 165 0.72 -19.91 26.58
N GLN A 166 1.02 -18.62 26.49
CA GLN A 166 1.50 -17.78 27.58
C GLN A 166 2.67 -18.44 28.33
N ILE A 167 3.70 -18.83 27.58
CA ILE A 167 4.94 -19.44 28.09
C ILE A 167 6.15 -18.52 27.84
N GLY A 168 7.34 -18.91 28.30
CA GLY A 168 8.56 -18.15 28.06
C GLY A 168 8.58 -16.79 28.76
N GLU A 169 9.19 -15.80 28.13
CA GLU A 169 9.24 -14.43 28.69
C GLU A 169 7.86 -13.77 28.63
N PHE A 170 7.09 -14.04 27.58
CA PHE A 170 5.72 -13.53 27.46
C PHE A 170 4.82 -14.06 28.59
N GLY A 171 4.96 -15.35 28.94
CA GLY A 171 4.27 -15.97 30.08
C GLY A 171 4.63 -15.34 31.43
N LYS A 172 5.92 -15.01 31.64
CA LYS A 172 6.35 -14.29 32.84
C LYS A 172 5.73 -12.89 32.93
N ALA A 173 5.62 -12.19 31.80
CA ALA A 173 4.93 -10.90 31.74
C ALA A 173 3.44 -11.05 32.11
N PHE A 174 2.78 -12.08 31.58
CA PHE A 174 1.37 -12.39 31.90
C PHE A 174 1.17 -12.81 33.37
N ALA A 175 2.15 -13.45 34.01
CA ALA A 175 2.06 -13.95 35.38
C ALA A 175 1.64 -12.88 36.41
N LYS A 176 1.92 -11.60 36.13
CA LYS A 176 1.49 -10.44 36.93
C LYS A 176 -0.04 -10.36 37.10
N HIS A 177 -0.78 -10.96 36.18
CA HIS A 177 -2.23 -10.88 36.07
C HIS A 177 -2.96 -12.18 36.42
N GLU A 178 -2.27 -13.24 36.85
CA GLU A 178 -2.90 -14.55 37.09
C GLU A 178 -4.04 -14.55 38.10
N LYS A 179 -3.99 -13.62 39.07
CA LYS A 179 -5.01 -13.48 40.12
C LYS A 179 -6.11 -12.49 39.76
N ALA A 180 -6.07 -11.87 38.57
CA ALA A 180 -7.11 -10.97 38.12
C ALA A 180 -8.38 -11.75 37.75
N GLU A 181 -9.55 -11.21 38.07
CA GLU A 181 -10.84 -11.84 37.70
C GLU A 181 -10.98 -12.02 36.17
N ALA A 182 -10.35 -11.14 35.39
CA ALA A 182 -10.36 -11.19 33.93
C ALA A 182 -9.27 -12.11 33.32
N ALA A 183 -8.45 -12.79 34.14
CA ALA A 183 -7.30 -13.55 33.65
C ALA A 183 -7.66 -14.59 32.60
N GLN A 184 -8.78 -15.32 32.78
CA GLN A 184 -9.21 -16.31 31.81
C GLN A 184 -9.59 -15.66 30.46
N LYS A 185 -10.34 -14.56 30.48
CA LYS A 185 -10.70 -13.81 29.26
C LYS A 185 -9.47 -13.32 28.51
N TRP A 186 -8.44 -12.90 29.25
CA TRP A 186 -7.18 -12.47 28.65
C TRP A 186 -6.40 -13.64 28.02
N ARG A 187 -6.39 -14.82 28.66
CA ARG A 187 -5.81 -16.03 28.05
C ARG A 187 -6.51 -16.40 26.75
N ASP A 188 -7.85 -16.44 26.77
CA ASP A 188 -8.66 -16.80 25.61
C ASP A 188 -8.42 -15.81 24.45
N ALA A 189 -8.34 -14.51 24.75
CA ALA A 189 -8.06 -13.49 23.75
C ALA A 189 -6.65 -13.58 23.16
N LEU A 190 -5.64 -13.89 23.97
CA LEU A 190 -4.26 -14.13 23.51
C LEU A 190 -4.16 -15.38 22.64
N GLU A 191 -4.79 -16.47 23.05
CA GLU A 191 -4.85 -17.71 22.28
C GLU A 191 -5.54 -17.49 20.93
N GLN A 192 -6.69 -16.82 20.93
CA GLN A 192 -7.45 -16.50 19.73
C GLN A 192 -6.64 -15.60 18.78
N ALA A 193 -6.08 -14.51 19.31
CA ALA A 193 -5.29 -13.57 18.51
C ALA A 193 -4.06 -14.23 17.89
N ALA A 194 -3.33 -15.05 18.65
CA ALA A 194 -2.16 -15.78 18.17
C ALA A 194 -2.51 -16.97 17.25
N SER A 195 -3.80 -17.27 17.06
CA SER A 195 -4.27 -18.29 16.11
C SER A 195 -4.56 -17.73 14.72
N PHE A 196 -4.65 -16.40 14.57
CA PHE A 196 -4.69 -15.78 13.25
C PHE A 196 -3.34 -15.88 12.53
N SER A 197 -3.37 -15.86 11.20
CA SER A 197 -2.17 -15.77 10.36
C SER A 197 -1.46 -14.44 10.60
N GLY A 198 -0.47 -14.45 11.50
CA GLY A 198 0.33 -13.28 11.82
C GLY A 198 1.55 -13.08 10.94
N TRP A 199 2.24 -11.98 11.19
CA TRP A 199 3.49 -11.62 10.55
C TRP A 199 4.60 -11.65 11.59
N ASP A 200 5.56 -12.53 11.37
CA ASP A 200 6.72 -12.68 12.23
C ASP A 200 7.92 -11.96 11.61
N LEU A 201 8.57 -11.10 12.41
CA LEU A 201 9.64 -10.22 11.95
C LEU A 201 10.87 -11.02 11.47
N GLU A 202 11.21 -12.09 12.21
CA GLU A 202 12.40 -12.89 11.94
C GLU A 202 12.24 -13.68 10.64
N THR A 203 11.10 -14.33 10.44
CA THR A 203 10.84 -15.16 9.26
C THR A 203 10.55 -14.37 7.99
N ILE A 204 9.89 -13.21 8.08
CA ILE A 204 9.49 -12.45 6.89
C ILE A 204 10.61 -11.55 6.37
N ALA A 205 11.42 -10.99 7.26
CA ALA A 205 12.40 -9.96 6.90
C ALA A 205 13.80 -10.20 7.47
N ASN A 206 14.11 -11.40 7.97
CA ASN A 206 15.39 -11.72 8.62
C ASN A 206 15.78 -10.68 9.69
N GLY A 207 14.79 -10.25 10.49
CA GLY A 207 14.99 -9.25 11.56
C GLY A 207 15.10 -7.79 11.07
N GLN A 208 15.00 -7.51 9.77
CA GLN A 208 15.12 -6.15 9.24
C GLN A 208 13.80 -5.38 9.36
N GLU A 209 13.66 -4.58 10.41
CA GLU A 209 12.43 -3.82 10.71
C GLU A 209 11.95 -2.95 9.56
N VAL A 210 12.86 -2.24 8.87
CA VAL A 210 12.51 -1.33 7.77
C VAL A 210 11.83 -2.08 6.63
N GLU A 211 12.35 -3.24 6.25
CA GLU A 211 11.78 -4.04 5.17
C GLU A 211 10.48 -4.70 5.60
N PHE A 212 10.43 -5.18 6.85
CA PHE A 212 9.21 -5.72 7.43
C PHE A 212 8.06 -4.70 7.43
N ILE A 213 8.33 -3.45 7.85
CA ILE A 213 7.33 -2.38 7.87
C ILE A 213 6.79 -2.12 6.46
N LYS A 214 7.65 -2.05 5.43
CA LYS A 214 7.18 -1.90 4.04
C LYS A 214 6.24 -3.02 3.62
N ILE A 215 6.59 -4.27 3.95
CA ILE A 215 5.75 -5.45 3.65
C ILE A 215 4.40 -5.35 4.36
N VAL A 216 4.39 -4.99 5.64
CA VAL A 216 3.18 -4.81 6.45
C VAL A 216 2.27 -3.74 5.83
N VAL A 217 2.81 -2.55 5.55
CA VAL A 217 2.06 -1.43 5.00
C VAL A 217 1.49 -1.77 3.62
N ASN A 218 2.31 -2.39 2.74
CA ASN A 218 1.85 -2.81 1.42
C ASN A 218 0.70 -3.83 1.51
N LYS A 219 0.81 -4.84 2.39
CA LYS A 219 -0.25 -5.84 2.61
C LYS A 219 -1.55 -5.21 3.12
N ILE A 220 -1.47 -4.21 3.99
CA ILE A 220 -2.64 -3.48 4.49
C ILE A 220 -3.25 -2.65 3.35
N SER A 221 -2.44 -1.89 2.63
CA SER A 221 -2.87 -1.04 1.51
C SER A 221 -3.63 -1.83 0.44
N LEU A 222 -3.13 -3.02 0.06
CA LEU A 222 -3.77 -3.89 -0.94
C LEU A 222 -5.15 -4.41 -0.51
N LYS A 223 -5.44 -4.41 0.79
CA LYS A 223 -6.71 -4.88 1.35
C LYS A 223 -7.71 -3.77 1.60
N LEU A 224 -7.28 -2.50 1.54
CA LEU A 224 -8.20 -1.37 1.60
C LEU A 224 -9.06 -1.31 0.33
N PRO A 225 -10.35 -0.98 0.44
CA PRO A 225 -11.16 -0.70 -0.74
C PRO A 225 -10.57 0.49 -1.47
N SER A 226 -10.34 0.33 -2.75
CA SER A 226 -9.94 1.43 -3.61
C SER A 226 -10.98 2.55 -3.53
N ILE A 227 -10.53 3.76 -3.20
CA ILE A 227 -11.32 5.00 -3.28
C ILE A 227 -11.63 5.24 -4.76
N GLY A 228 -12.69 4.59 -5.24
CA GLY A 228 -13.07 4.57 -6.65
C GLY A 228 -14.26 3.68 -6.96
N ALA A 229 -14.93 3.12 -5.95
CA ALA A 229 -16.18 2.39 -6.13
C ALA A 229 -17.40 3.33 -6.23
N ALA A 230 -17.24 4.41 -6.99
CA ALA A 230 -18.35 5.08 -7.64
C ALA A 230 -18.21 4.80 -9.14
N GLU A 231 -19.29 4.27 -9.71
CA GLU A 231 -19.55 4.04 -11.13
C GLU A 231 -19.15 2.66 -11.70
N ASP A 232 -20.18 1.89 -12.00
CA ASP A 232 -20.24 0.59 -12.70
C ASP A 232 -19.55 0.56 -14.10
N ASN A 233 -18.87 1.64 -14.50
CA ASN A 233 -18.08 1.73 -15.74
C ASN A 233 -16.60 1.34 -15.57
N LEU A 234 -16.14 1.03 -14.35
CA LEU A 234 -14.72 0.82 -14.03
C LEU A 234 -14.23 -0.64 -14.02
N ILE A 235 -15.12 -1.63 -14.13
CA ILE A 235 -14.74 -3.06 -14.12
C ILE A 235 -13.72 -3.37 -15.25
N GLY A 236 -13.93 -2.77 -16.42
CA GLY A 236 -13.02 -2.87 -17.56
C GLY A 236 -11.68 -2.17 -17.34
N MET A 237 -11.66 -1.03 -16.64
CA MET A 237 -10.42 -0.29 -16.34
C MET A 237 -9.60 -0.97 -15.25
N ARG A 238 -10.24 -1.43 -14.17
CA ARG A 238 -9.57 -2.14 -13.06
C ARG A 238 -8.88 -3.42 -13.54
N THR A 239 -9.53 -4.17 -14.44
CA THR A 239 -8.94 -5.34 -15.09
C THR A 239 -7.72 -4.97 -15.93
N ARG A 240 -7.79 -3.87 -16.69
CA ARG A 240 -6.66 -3.36 -17.51
C ARG A 240 -5.50 -2.87 -16.65
N ILE A 241 -5.78 -2.18 -15.54
CA ILE A 241 -4.76 -1.71 -14.60
C ILE A 241 -4.08 -2.92 -13.93
N ASN A 242 -4.86 -3.85 -13.37
CA ASN A 242 -4.32 -5.06 -12.73
C ASN A 242 -3.48 -5.90 -13.70
N ARG A 243 -3.82 -5.94 -14.99
CA ARG A 243 -3.02 -6.62 -16.04
C ARG A 243 -1.68 -5.94 -16.29
N VAL A 244 -1.63 -4.61 -16.27
CA VAL A 244 -0.37 -3.85 -16.44
C VAL A 244 0.48 -3.94 -15.17
N VAL A 245 -0.13 -3.76 -14.00
CA VAL A 245 0.54 -3.86 -12.70
C VAL A 245 1.12 -5.26 -12.49
N SER A 246 0.35 -6.33 -12.75
CA SER A 246 0.85 -7.71 -12.62
C SER A 246 1.98 -8.04 -13.59
N SER A 247 2.03 -7.39 -14.75
CA SER A 247 3.11 -7.58 -15.73
C SER A 247 4.43 -6.89 -15.34
N TYR A 248 4.40 -5.96 -14.38
CA TYR A 248 5.58 -5.24 -13.88
C TYR A 248 6.25 -5.91 -12.66
N ILE A 249 5.60 -6.87 -12.00
CA ILE A 249 6.08 -7.53 -10.76
C ILE A 249 7.36 -8.38 -10.96
N LEU A 250 7.93 -8.46 -12.17
CA LEU A 250 8.93 -9.51 -12.51
C LEU A 250 10.17 -9.08 -13.33
N PRO A 251 10.76 -7.88 -13.13
CA PRO A 251 12.24 -7.92 -13.10
C PRO A 251 12.93 -6.87 -12.21
N ASP A 252 14.11 -7.25 -11.73
CA ASP A 252 15.20 -6.39 -11.21
C ASP A 252 15.82 -5.46 -12.28
N GLU A 253 15.19 -5.32 -13.46
CA GLU A 253 15.73 -4.66 -14.65
C GLU A 253 14.72 -3.70 -15.32
N PHE A 254 15.27 -2.84 -16.19
CA PHE A 254 14.57 -1.80 -16.97
C PHE A 254 13.31 -2.33 -17.67
N CYS A 255 12.16 -1.67 -17.50
CA CYS A 255 10.90 -2.09 -18.10
C CYS A 255 10.20 -0.92 -18.81
N MET A 256 9.93 -1.03 -20.11
CA MET A 256 9.12 -0.06 -20.84
C MET A 256 7.84 -0.72 -21.36
N ILE A 257 6.70 -0.10 -21.03
CA ILE A 257 5.36 -0.55 -21.40
C ILE A 257 4.73 0.49 -22.35
N GLY A 258 4.38 0.08 -23.56
CA GLY A 258 3.66 0.94 -24.51
C GLY A 258 2.14 0.79 -24.35
N ILE A 259 1.42 1.91 -24.22
CA ILE A 259 -0.05 1.97 -24.33
C ILE A 259 -0.40 2.63 -25.67
N TRP A 260 -0.85 1.80 -26.62
CA TRP A 260 -1.22 2.21 -27.98
C TRP A 260 -2.69 1.90 -28.28
N GLY A 261 -3.29 2.65 -29.20
CA GLY A 261 -4.66 2.46 -29.66
C GLY A 261 -5.22 3.71 -30.36
N MET A 262 -6.38 3.57 -31.01
CA MET A 262 -7.05 4.68 -31.71
C MET A 262 -7.31 5.90 -30.80
N GLY A 263 -7.41 7.09 -31.41
CA GLY A 263 -7.78 8.32 -30.69
C GLY A 263 -9.12 8.16 -29.95
N GLY A 264 -9.26 8.83 -28.79
CA GLY A 264 -10.47 8.77 -27.97
C GLY A 264 -10.64 7.51 -27.10
N GLY A 265 -9.77 6.49 -27.21
CA GLY A 265 -9.89 5.24 -26.44
C GLY A 265 -9.50 5.30 -24.95
N GLY A 266 -9.39 6.48 -24.34
CA GLY A 266 -9.09 6.63 -22.90
C GLY A 266 -7.66 6.24 -22.48
N LYS A 267 -6.67 6.28 -23.39
CA LYS A 267 -5.28 5.87 -23.09
C LYS A 267 -4.63 6.72 -22.01
N THR A 268 -4.74 8.04 -22.13
CA THR A 268 -4.25 9.00 -21.12
C THR A 268 -4.92 8.76 -19.78
N THR A 269 -6.24 8.55 -19.77
CA THR A 269 -7.01 8.23 -18.55
C THR A 269 -6.53 6.94 -17.90
N LEU A 270 -6.30 5.89 -18.70
CA LEU A 270 -5.79 4.61 -18.21
C LEU A 270 -4.39 4.75 -17.62
N ALA A 271 -3.49 5.46 -18.30
CA ALA A 271 -2.13 5.65 -17.80
C ALA A 271 -2.06 6.55 -16.58
N ARG A 272 -2.95 7.55 -16.47
CA ARG A 272 -3.13 8.36 -15.27
C ARG A 272 -3.57 7.49 -14.10
N ALA A 273 -4.59 6.66 -14.30
CA ALA A 273 -5.06 5.73 -13.27
C ALA A 273 -3.97 4.73 -12.85
N ILE A 274 -3.17 4.22 -13.79
CA ILE A 274 -2.00 3.36 -13.48
C ILE A 274 -0.99 4.14 -12.66
N PHE A 275 -0.62 5.36 -13.09
CA PHE A 275 0.34 6.20 -12.40
C PHE A 275 -0.10 6.46 -10.96
N ASP A 276 -1.34 6.94 -10.76
CA ASP A 276 -1.87 7.25 -9.44
C ASP A 276 -1.92 6.02 -8.52
N GLN A 277 -2.09 4.82 -9.10
CA GLN A 277 -2.09 3.57 -8.34
C GLN A 277 -0.70 3.11 -7.89
N ILE A 278 0.34 3.27 -8.72
CA ILE A 278 1.66 2.67 -8.45
C ILE A 278 2.76 3.69 -8.15
N CYS A 279 2.54 5.00 -8.30
CA CYS A 279 3.58 6.01 -8.20
C CYS A 279 4.27 6.06 -6.82
N ASN A 280 3.59 5.63 -5.76
CA ASN A 280 4.14 5.54 -4.40
C ASN A 280 5.08 4.34 -4.21
N GLU A 281 5.02 3.33 -5.07
CA GLU A 281 5.95 2.18 -5.04
C GLU A 281 7.36 2.51 -5.56
N PHE A 282 7.59 3.76 -5.98
CA PHE A 282 8.82 4.27 -6.56
C PHE A 282 9.43 5.37 -5.69
N GLU A 283 10.76 5.44 -5.65
CA GLU A 283 11.50 6.47 -4.91
C GLU A 283 11.30 7.87 -5.51
N GLY A 284 10.84 7.95 -6.75
CA GLY A 284 10.36 9.17 -7.37
C GLY A 284 9.54 8.87 -8.61
N SER A 285 8.61 9.76 -8.93
CA SER A 285 7.68 9.57 -10.02
C SER A 285 7.37 10.89 -10.74
N SER A 286 7.10 10.83 -12.04
CA SER A 286 6.67 11.98 -12.83
C SER A 286 5.70 11.57 -13.92
N PHE A 287 4.60 12.33 -14.05
CA PHE A 287 3.64 12.19 -15.12
C PHE A 287 3.74 13.41 -16.03
N VAL A 288 4.18 13.17 -17.27
CA VAL A 288 4.43 14.22 -18.25
C VAL A 288 3.36 14.18 -19.32
N GLU A 289 2.43 15.13 -19.26
CA GLU A 289 1.34 15.28 -20.22
C GLU A 289 1.79 15.94 -21.53
N ASN A 290 1.12 15.56 -22.63
CA ASN A 290 1.19 16.19 -23.94
C ASN A 290 2.63 16.41 -24.45
N VAL A 291 3.49 15.39 -24.29
CA VAL A 291 4.91 15.43 -24.63
C VAL A 291 5.14 15.84 -26.07
N ARG A 292 4.35 15.32 -27.03
CA ARG A 292 4.48 15.70 -28.45
C ARG A 292 4.20 17.18 -28.69
N GLU A 293 3.21 17.75 -28.03
CA GLU A 293 2.88 19.17 -28.18
C GLU A 293 3.91 20.06 -27.48
N ARG A 294 4.29 19.68 -26.25
CA ARG A 294 5.20 20.46 -25.40
C ARG A 294 6.66 20.40 -25.85
N SER A 295 7.08 19.31 -26.49
CA SER A 295 8.44 19.19 -27.04
C SER A 295 8.65 20.03 -28.29
N ASN A 296 7.59 20.26 -29.08
CA ASN A 296 7.62 21.05 -30.31
C ASN A 296 7.50 22.57 -30.10
N SER A 297 7.24 23.00 -28.85
CA SER A 297 7.22 24.43 -28.48
C SER A 297 8.67 24.97 -28.41
N LEU A 298 9.04 25.79 -29.41
CA LEU A 298 10.28 26.57 -29.59
C LEU A 298 11.39 26.39 -28.52
N LEU A 299 12.50 25.70 -28.89
CA LEU A 299 13.84 25.59 -28.25
C LEU A 299 13.95 25.25 -26.74
N LEU A 300 12.92 25.49 -25.92
CA LEU A 300 12.88 25.31 -24.48
C LEU A 300 11.94 24.17 -24.07
N GLY A 301 11.12 23.64 -24.99
CA GLY A 301 10.17 22.55 -24.73
C GLY A 301 10.81 21.34 -24.04
N LEU A 302 11.77 20.68 -24.70
CA LEU A 302 12.47 19.52 -24.13
C LEU A 302 13.21 19.83 -22.81
N LYS A 303 13.82 21.01 -22.71
CA LYS A 303 14.49 21.47 -21.49
C LYS A 303 13.48 21.57 -20.33
N SER A 304 12.30 22.13 -20.58
CA SER A 304 11.25 22.26 -19.57
C SER A 304 10.71 20.89 -19.11
N LEU A 305 10.59 19.92 -20.03
CA LEU A 305 10.16 18.56 -19.70
C LEU A 305 11.20 17.82 -18.85
N GLN A 306 12.48 17.92 -19.20
CA GLN A 306 13.57 17.35 -18.39
C GLN A 306 13.62 17.97 -16.99
N GLN A 307 13.40 19.28 -16.90
CA GLN A 307 13.36 19.98 -15.62
C GLN A 307 12.15 19.56 -14.78
N GLN A 308 10.96 19.41 -15.37
CA GLN A 308 9.78 18.87 -14.70
C GLN A 308 10.07 17.48 -14.13
N VAL A 309 10.57 16.56 -14.97
CA VAL A 309 10.90 15.19 -14.56
C VAL A 309 11.85 15.16 -13.37
N LEU A 310 12.90 15.99 -13.38
CA LEU A 310 13.82 16.09 -12.24
C LEU A 310 13.11 16.66 -10.99
N ARG A 311 12.29 17.69 -11.12
CA ARG A 311 11.58 18.30 -9.99
C ARG A 311 10.62 17.33 -9.32
N ASP A 312 9.84 16.61 -10.12
CA ASP A 312 8.84 15.66 -9.65
C ASP A 312 9.51 14.47 -8.95
N VAL A 313 10.51 13.86 -9.61
CA VAL A 313 11.24 12.69 -9.07
C VAL A 313 12.02 13.02 -7.80
N PHE A 314 12.62 14.20 -7.71
CA PHE A 314 13.43 14.59 -6.54
C PHE A 314 12.65 15.42 -5.50
N LYS A 315 11.37 15.74 -5.74
CA LYS A 315 10.53 16.61 -4.90
C LYS A 315 11.21 17.93 -4.54
N LYS A 316 11.94 18.53 -5.51
CA LYS A 316 12.77 19.73 -5.32
C LYS A 316 12.47 20.77 -6.39
N GLN A 317 11.95 21.92 -5.98
CA GLN A 317 11.54 22.98 -6.94
C GLN A 317 12.71 23.83 -7.48
N ASP A 318 13.83 23.84 -6.78
CA ASP A 318 15.04 24.62 -7.08
C ASP A 318 15.92 24.00 -8.18
N ILE A 319 15.52 22.86 -8.77
CA ILE A 319 16.26 22.24 -9.87
C ILE A 319 16.11 23.07 -11.14
N PHE A 320 17.25 23.47 -11.71
CA PHE A 320 17.37 24.16 -12.99
C PHE A 320 18.21 23.35 -13.99
N VAL A 321 17.77 23.31 -15.24
CA VAL A 321 18.48 22.62 -16.34
C VAL A 321 19.04 23.67 -17.29
N ASN A 322 20.37 23.73 -17.44
CA ASN A 322 21.02 24.75 -18.28
C ASN A 322 20.79 24.51 -19.78
N GLY A 323 20.66 23.25 -20.22
CA GLY A 323 20.37 22.89 -21.60
C GLY A 323 19.99 21.41 -21.72
N VAL A 324 19.45 21.00 -22.88
CA VAL A 324 18.91 19.65 -23.10
C VAL A 324 19.95 18.55 -22.88
N LEU A 325 21.20 18.78 -23.33
CA LEU A 325 22.30 17.85 -23.15
C LEU A 325 22.64 17.66 -21.67
N GLU A 326 22.64 18.74 -20.89
CA GLU A 326 22.94 18.67 -19.46
C GLU A 326 21.79 18.12 -18.63
N GLY A 327 20.55 18.43 -19.00
CA GLY A 327 19.38 17.78 -18.41
C GLY A 327 19.42 16.27 -18.59
N LYS A 328 19.85 15.80 -19.77
CA LYS A 328 20.04 14.37 -20.05
C LYS A 328 21.13 13.74 -19.17
N LYS A 329 22.28 14.41 -18.99
CA LYS A 329 23.34 13.92 -18.09
C LYS A 329 22.87 13.89 -16.63
N GLU A 330 22.15 14.91 -16.19
CA GLU A 330 21.62 15.00 -14.83
C GLU A 330 20.56 13.93 -14.55
N ILE A 331 19.64 13.69 -15.48
CA ILE A 331 18.68 12.58 -15.41
C ILE A 331 19.43 11.26 -15.31
N LYS A 332 20.40 11.01 -16.21
CA LYS A 332 21.19 9.77 -16.19
C LYS A 332 21.91 9.56 -14.87
N ARG A 333 22.60 10.59 -14.38
CA ARG A 333 23.40 10.54 -13.16
C ARG A 333 22.57 10.40 -11.89
N LYS A 334 21.43 11.09 -11.81
CA LYS A 334 20.65 11.15 -10.57
C LYS A 334 19.61 10.03 -10.44
N MET A 335 19.18 9.44 -11.57
CA MET A 335 18.17 8.38 -11.58
C MET A 335 18.75 6.96 -11.67
N CYS A 336 20.04 6.80 -12.01
CA CYS A 336 20.65 5.47 -12.19
C CYS A 336 20.76 4.60 -10.93
N CYS A 337 20.50 5.15 -9.76
CA CYS A 337 20.56 4.43 -8.48
C CYS A 337 19.22 4.48 -7.72
N ARG A 338 18.12 4.71 -8.43
CA ARG A 338 16.79 4.90 -7.84
C ARG A 338 15.75 4.14 -8.64
N LYS A 339 14.77 3.57 -7.93
CA LYS A 339 13.57 3.04 -8.54
C LYS A 339 12.64 4.21 -8.95
N VAL A 340 12.52 4.51 -10.24
CA VAL A 340 11.77 5.69 -10.74
C VAL A 340 10.67 5.31 -11.73
N LEU A 341 9.48 5.91 -11.58
CA LEU A 341 8.36 5.79 -12.51
C LEU A 341 8.21 7.05 -13.37
N ILE A 342 8.25 6.92 -14.69
CA ILE A 342 8.00 8.05 -15.60
C ILE A 342 6.92 7.66 -16.59
N VAL A 343 5.84 8.43 -16.61
CA VAL A 343 4.76 8.26 -17.60
C VAL A 343 4.82 9.41 -18.59
N LEU A 344 4.94 9.09 -19.88
CA LEU A 344 5.02 10.04 -20.97
C LEU A 344 3.77 9.93 -21.85
N ASP A 345 2.91 10.95 -21.78
CA ASP A 345 1.76 11.07 -22.68
C ASP A 345 2.19 11.67 -24.02
N CYS A 346 2.40 10.81 -25.01
CA CYS A 346 2.98 11.16 -26.32
C CYS A 346 1.95 11.27 -27.44
#